data_AF-A0A8S0YZW9-F1
#
_entry.id   AF-A0A8S0YZW9-F1
#
_cell.length_a   1.000
_cell.length_b   1.000
_cell.length_c   1.000
_cell.angle_alpha   90.00
_cell.angle_beta   90.00
_cell.angle_gamma   90.00
#
_symmetry.space_group_name_H-M   'P 1'
#
loop_
_entity.id
_entity.type
_entity.pdbx_description
1 polymer ?
#
loop_
_entity_poly.entity_id
_entity_poly.type
_entity_poly.pdbx_seq_one_letter_code
_entity_poly.pdbx_strand_id
1 'polypeptide(L)' 'MIHGPCGAINPQLPCMVDGKCSKRYPRKFTAETVTGNDGYPLYRRRSPDDNGGTVTTKVKRMDFVIDNS' A
#
# COMPACT_ATOMS: atom_id res chain seq x y z
N MET A 1 -0.52 1.29 -11.57
CA MET A 1 -1.49 0.35 -10.96
C MET A 1 -1.43 0.58 -9.46
N ILE A 2 -2.47 1.15 -8.87
CA ILE A 2 -2.54 1.45 -7.43
C ILE A 2 -3.17 0.24 -6.74
N HIS A 3 -2.60 -0.22 -5.63
CA HIS A 3 -3.22 -1.28 -4.84
C HIS A 3 -4.42 -0.71 -4.08
N GLY A 4 -5.60 -1.27 -4.33
CA GLY A 4 -6.80 -0.91 -3.56
C GLY A 4 -6.67 -1.30 -2.08
N PRO A 5 -7.49 -0.72 -1.20
CA PRO A 5 -7.47 -1.01 0.22
C PRO A 5 -7.79 -2.49 0.46
N CYS A 6 -6.86 -3.18 1.12
CA CYS A 6 -7.01 -4.54 1.61
C CYS A 6 -6.88 -4.58 3.14
N GLY A 7 -6.78 -5.76 3.73
CA GLY A 7 -6.76 -5.91 5.18
C GLY A 7 -8.16 -6.08 5.76
N ALA A 8 -8.39 -5.53 6.95
CA ALA A 8 -9.70 -5.58 7.61
C ALA A 8 -10.83 -4.96 6.77
N ILE A 9 -10.50 -4.01 5.89
CA ILE A 9 -11.47 -3.37 5.00
C ILE A 9 -12.01 -4.38 3.98
N ASN A 10 -11.12 -5.19 3.38
CA ASN A 10 -11.45 -6.19 2.37
C ASN A 10 -10.66 -7.50 2.61
N PRO A 11 -11.07 -8.32 3.59
CA PRO A 11 -10.37 -9.54 3.95
C PRO A 11 -10.50 -10.64 2.90
N GLN A 12 -11.46 -10.52 1.98
CA GLN A 12 -11.72 -11.50 0.91
C GLN A 12 -10.85 -11.27 -0.35
N LEU A 13 -10.01 -10.24 -0.38
CA LEU A 13 -9.16 -10.00 -1.54
C LEU A 13 -8.11 -11.13 -1.68
N PRO A 14 -7.74 -11.52 -2.91
CA PRO A 14 -6.79 -12.61 -3.14
C PRO A 14 -5.39 -12.31 -2.62
N CYS A 15 -5.08 -11.04 -2.31
CA CYS A 15 -3.82 -10.67 -1.68
C CYS A 15 -3.78 -11.03 -0.17
N MET A 16 -4.92 -11.32 0.46
CA MET A 16 -5.01 -11.60 1.89
C MET A 16 -4.65 -13.06 2.19
N VAL A 17 -3.67 -13.24 3.07
CA VAL A 17 -3.20 -14.54 3.58
C VAL A 17 -3.04 -14.40 5.09
N ASP A 18 -3.65 -15.28 5.87
CA ASP A 18 -3.61 -15.25 7.35
C ASP A 18 -3.97 -13.89 7.96
N GLY A 19 -4.96 -13.21 7.38
CA GLY A 19 -5.41 -11.88 7.83
C GLY A 19 -4.46 -10.73 7.51
N LYS A 20 -3.38 -10.98 6.76
CA LYS A 20 -2.40 -9.97 6.33
C LYS A 20 -2.30 -9.92 4.81
N CYS A 21 -1.98 -8.76 4.25
CA CYS A 21 -1.68 -8.69 2.82
C CYS A 21 -0.33 -9.37 2.55
N SER A 22 -0.33 -10.44 1.76
CA SER A 22 0.87 -11.16 1.30
C SER A 22 1.89 -10.23 0.63
N LYS A 23 1.42 -9.16 -0.02
CA LYS A 23 2.25 -8.15 -0.69
C LYS A 23 2.72 -7.00 0.24
N ARG A 24 2.34 -7.06 1.53
CA ARG A 24 2.73 -6.15 2.62
C ARG A 24 2.21 -4.72 2.45
N TYR A 25 0.94 -4.61 2.07
CA TYR A 25 0.25 -3.33 1.94
C TYR A 25 -0.49 -2.92 3.21
N PRO A 26 -0.62 -1.59 3.47
CA PRO A 26 0.05 -0.49 2.75
C PRO A 26 1.56 -0.50 3.04
N ARG A 27 2.38 -0.13 2.06
CA ARG A 27 3.84 -0.08 2.22
C ARG A 27 4.25 1.22 2.90
N LYS A 28 5.27 1.16 3.75
CA LYS A 28 5.84 2.36 4.37
C LYS A 28 6.45 3.27 3.30
N PHE A 29 6.35 4.58 3.50
CA PHE A 29 7.11 5.57 2.73
C PHE A 29 8.60 5.39 2.97
N THR A 30 9.40 5.51 1.91
CA THR A 30 10.85 5.34 1.93
C THR A 30 11.47 6.39 1.01
N ALA A 31 12.47 7.11 1.51
CA ALA A 31 13.12 8.16 0.73
C ALA A 31 14.01 7.62 -0.39
N GLU A 32 14.42 6.35 -0.34
CA GLU A 32 15.29 5.72 -1.33
C GLU A 32 14.91 4.26 -1.57
N THR A 33 15.38 3.70 -2.68
CA THR A 33 15.23 2.27 -2.95
C THR A 33 16.27 1.50 -2.15
N VAL A 34 15.83 0.65 -1.22
CA VAL A 34 16.71 -0.14 -0.36
C VAL A 34 16.59 -1.61 -0.73
N THR A 35 17.71 -2.32 -0.81
CA THR A 35 17.70 -3.79 -0.98
C THR A 35 17.13 -4.42 0.29
N GLY A 36 15.95 -5.03 0.20
CA GLY A 36 15.32 -5.70 1.34
C GLY A 36 16.07 -6.97 1.73
N ASN A 37 16.07 -7.27 3.02
CA ASN A 37 16.74 -8.43 3.60
C ASN A 37 16.10 -9.78 3.18
N ASP A 38 14.93 -9.73 2.54
CA ASP A 38 14.16 -10.86 2.02
C ASP A 38 14.27 -11.01 0.49
N GLY A 39 15.24 -10.32 -0.14
CA GLY A 39 15.46 -10.37 -1.58
C GLY A 39 14.49 -9.51 -2.40
N TYR A 40 13.58 -8.77 -1.75
CA TYR A 40 12.71 -7.82 -2.43
C TYR A 40 13.20 -6.38 -2.24
N PRO A 41 13.44 -5.61 -3.31
CA PRO A 41 13.78 -4.19 -3.17
C PRO A 41 12.58 -3.41 -2.59
N LEU A 42 12.86 -2.62 -1.55
CA LEU A 42 11.96 -1.61 -1.01
C LEU A 42 12.15 -0.34 -1.82
N TYR A 43 11.39 -0.20 -2.91
CA TYR A 43 11.44 0.98 -3.76
C TYR A 43 11.08 2.26 -3.02
N ARG A 44 11.71 3.36 -3.43
CA ARG A 44 11.38 4.72 -2.98
C ARG A 44 9.89 5.04 -3.10
N ARG A 45 9.29 5.54 -2.02
CA ARG A 45 7.90 5.99 -1.92
C ARG A 45 7.81 7.34 -1.22
N ARG A 46 7.38 8.36 -1.97
CA ARG A 46 7.16 9.71 -1.46
C ARG A 46 5.87 9.79 -0.64
N SER A 47 5.94 10.43 0.52
CA SER A 47 4.75 10.79 1.27
C SER A 47 4.02 11.97 0.59
N PRO A 48 2.76 12.25 0.97
CA PRO A 48 2.06 13.46 0.53
C PRO A 48 2.87 14.74 0.83
N ASP A 49 3.57 14.79 1.96
CA ASP A 49 4.44 15.91 2.36
C ASP A 49 5.68 16.07 1.45
N ASP A 50 6.14 14.98 0.80
CA ASP A 50 7.24 14.97 -0.19
C ASP A 50 6.68 14.98 -1.63
N ASN A 51 5.59 15.70 -1.87
CA ASN A 51 4.96 15.82 -3.19
C ASN A 51 4.60 14.45 -3.82
N GLY A 52 4.24 13.48 -2.97
CA GLY A 52 3.73 12.18 -3.36
C GLY A 52 2.26 12.26 -3.74
N GLY A 53 1.87 11.61 -4.84
CA GLY A 53 0.47 11.58 -5.28
C GLY A 53 -0.39 10.64 -4.45
N THR A 54 -1.56 11.13 -4.01
CA THR A 54 -2.61 10.33 -3.38
C THR A 54 -3.91 10.44 -4.17
N VAL A 55 -4.72 9.37 -4.13
CA VAL A 55 -6.05 9.32 -4.74
C VAL A 55 -7.05 8.89 -3.69
N THR A 56 -8.15 9.63 -3.56
CA THR A 56 -9.28 9.22 -2.72
C THR A 56 -10.18 8.28 -3.50
N THR A 57 -10.39 7.06 -2.98
CA THR A 57 -11.31 6.07 -3.56
C THR A 57 -12.38 5.68 -2.55
N LYS A 58 -13.62 5.57 -3.02
CA LYS A 58 -14.75 5.14 -2.20
C LYS A 58 -14.87 3.61 -2.20
N VAL A 59 -14.78 2.99 -1.04
CA VAL A 59 -14.91 1.54 -0.85
C VAL A 59 -15.92 1.28 0.27
N LYS A 60 -16.93 0.44 0.03
CA LYS A 60 -18.00 0.13 1.00
C LYS A 60 -18.64 1.40 1.62
N ARG A 61 -18.87 2.44 0.81
CA ARG A 61 -19.40 3.76 1.20
C ARG A 61 -18.50 4.60 2.13
N MET A 62 -17.26 4.17 2.37
CA MET A 62 -16.24 4.96 3.07
C MET A 62 -15.21 5.47 2.08
N ASP A 63 -14.70 6.67 2.32
CA ASP A 63 -13.63 7.26 1.51
C ASP A 63 -12.27 6.88 2.09
N PHE A 64 -11.39 6.35 1.25
CA PHE A 64 -10.04 5.97 1.61
C PHE A 64 -9.05 6.76 0.77
N VAL A 65 -8.10 7.40 1.43
CA VAL A 65 -6.94 7.98 0.77
C VAL A 65 -5.96 6.85 0.48
N ILE A 66 -5.62 6.67 -0.78
CA ILE A 66 -4.71 5.63 -1.26
C ILE A 66 -3.52 6.32 -1.92
N ASP A 67 -2.32 6.02 -1.46
CA ASP A 67 -1.09 6.39 -2.16
C ASP A 67 -0.68 5.29 -3.15
N ASN A 68 0.40 5.48 -3.90
CA ASN A 68 0.89 4.47 -4.85
C ASN A 68 1.44 3.19 -4.21
N SER A 69 1.15 2.89 -2.93
CA SER A 69 1.63 1.81 -2.04
C SER A 69 2.09 0.50 -2.68
#